data_AF-A0AB39J3B3-F1
#
_entry.id   AF-A0AB39J3B3-F1
#
_cell.length_a   1.000
_cell.length_b   1.000
_cell.length_c   1.000
_cell.angle_alpha   90.00
_cell.angle_beta   90.00
_cell.angle_gamma   90.00
#
_symmetry.space_group_name_H-M   'P 1'
#
loop_
_entity.id
_entity.type
_entity.pdbx_description
1 polymer ?
#
loop_
_entity_poly.entity_id
_entity_poly.type
_entity_poly.pdbx_seq_one_letter_code
_entity_poly.pdbx_strand_id
1 'polypeptide(L)'
;MSIKIEIPQMIFSFKKGELHNIPHRSGIYIIFGCNDDVLYVGKAKELRGRVKGHFAGTTSLKDVAHNFYEVSGFFCDDETERDIYETYIINILKPKLNIEKAYTYKTSRFDDVFLSEEAKQRSLEKLKRIDESMDQFGL
;
A
#
# COMPACT_ATOMS: atom_id res chain seq x y z
N MET A 1 -20.68 13.89 16.31
CA MET A 1 -19.54 13.70 17.23
C MET A 1 -18.42 13.05 16.45
N SER A 2 -17.19 13.56 16.52
CA SER A 2 -16.05 13.06 15.72
C SER A 2 -14.99 12.52 16.67
N ILE A 3 -14.53 11.28 16.45
CA ILE A 3 -13.42 10.71 17.20
C ILE A 3 -12.12 11.39 16.73
N LYS A 4 -11.31 11.86 17.68
CA LYS A 4 -9.96 12.37 17.43
C LYS A 4 -8.97 11.47 18.16
N ILE A 5 -8.12 10.80 17.41
CA ILE A 5 -7.04 9.96 17.95
C ILE A 5 -5.73 10.71 17.70
N GLU A 6 -4.93 10.87 18.75
CA GLU A 6 -3.59 11.42 18.63
C GLU A 6 -2.67 10.36 18.03
N ILE A 7 -2.12 10.64 16.85
CA ILE A 7 -1.19 9.72 16.19
C ILE A 7 0.22 10.00 16.73
N PRO A 8 0.95 8.98 17.22
CA PRO A 8 2.33 9.13 17.63
C PRO A 8 3.22 9.71 16.52
N GLN A 9 4.28 10.41 16.89
CA GLN A 9 5.26 10.87 15.91
C GLN A 9 5.90 9.68 15.18
N MET A 10 6.19 9.86 13.89
CA MET A 10 6.95 8.88 13.13
C MET A 10 8.39 8.88 13.66
N ILE A 11 8.78 7.80 14.32
CA ILE A 11 10.08 7.69 15.03
C ILE A 11 11.19 7.13 14.14
N PHE A 12 10.83 6.61 12.97
CA PHE A 12 11.78 6.14 11.97
C PHE A 12 11.31 6.46 10.57
N SER A 13 12.26 6.69 9.68
CA SER A 13 12.10 6.68 8.24
C SER A 13 13.31 6.00 7.59
N PHE A 14 13.07 5.15 6.59
CA PHE A 14 14.11 4.46 5.84
C PHE A 14 13.78 4.38 4.36
N LYS A 15 14.78 4.61 3.52
CA LYS A 15 14.66 4.35 2.08
C LYS A 15 14.79 2.86 1.78
N LYS A 16 14.42 2.45 0.57
CA LYS A 16 14.52 1.06 0.09
C LYS A 16 15.88 0.38 0.33
N GLY A 17 16.99 1.12 0.28
CA GLY A 17 18.34 0.58 0.56
C GLY A 17 18.64 0.32 2.04
N GLU A 18 17.84 0.89 2.94
CA GLU A 18 18.14 0.99 4.38
C GLU A 18 17.18 0.13 5.22
N LEU A 19 16.33 -0.69 4.60
CA LEU A 19 15.31 -1.50 5.29
C LEU A 19 15.88 -2.49 6.32
N HIS A 20 17.18 -2.76 6.28
CA HIS A 20 17.87 -3.56 7.29
C HIS A 20 18.00 -2.84 8.64
N ASN A 21 17.87 -1.51 8.66
CA ASN A 21 17.92 -0.68 9.86
C ASN A 21 16.60 -0.62 10.63
N ILE A 22 15.48 -1.03 10.03
CA ILE A 22 14.17 -1.11 10.70
C ILE A 22 14.29 -2.03 11.92
N PRO A 23 13.95 -1.61 13.14
CA PRO A 23 14.02 -2.49 14.31
C PRO A 23 13.03 -3.67 14.24
N HIS A 24 13.40 -4.79 14.87
CA HIS A 24 12.53 -5.97 15.01
C HIS A 24 11.46 -5.74 16.09
N ARG A 25 10.47 -4.91 15.78
CA ARG A 25 9.38 -4.56 16.71
C ARG A 25 8.03 -4.55 16.01
N SER A 26 6.97 -4.61 16.82
CA SER A 26 5.61 -4.36 16.41
C SER A 26 5.34 -2.87 16.19
N GLY A 27 4.46 -2.55 15.24
CA GLY A 27 4.02 -1.17 15.04
C GLY A 27 3.22 -0.95 13.76
N ILE A 28 3.15 0.33 13.39
CA ILE A 28 2.53 0.83 12.17
C ILE A 28 3.62 1.30 11.22
N TYR A 29 3.41 1.07 9.93
CA TYR A 29 4.26 1.58 8.86
C TYR A 29 3.43 2.23 7.76
N ILE A 30 4.01 3.23 7.13
CA ILE A 30 3.47 4.00 6.01
C ILE A 30 4.50 3.93 4.90
N ILE A 31 4.10 3.46 3.73
CA ILE A 31 4.93 3.36 2.54
C ILE A 31 4.62 4.54 1.63
N PHE A 32 5.68 5.21 1.18
CA PHE A 32 5.63 6.35 0.29
C PHE A 32 6.19 6.01 -1.09
N GLY A 33 5.64 6.65 -2.11
CA GLY A 33 6.18 6.68 -3.45
C GLY A 33 7.35 7.65 -3.58
N CYS A 34 7.93 7.74 -4.78
CA CYS A 34 9.03 8.67 -5.04
C CYS A 34 8.61 10.15 -5.08
N ASN A 35 7.31 10.43 -5.14
CA ASN A 35 6.73 11.78 -5.15
C ASN A 35 6.12 12.15 -3.79
N ASP A 36 6.59 11.54 -2.70
CA ASP A 36 6.09 11.70 -1.33
C ASP A 36 4.60 11.35 -1.15
N ASP A 37 4.01 10.63 -2.10
CA ASP A 37 2.62 10.20 -2.01
C ASP A 37 2.46 8.97 -1.11
N VAL A 38 1.46 9.01 -0.24
CA VAL A 38 1.13 7.89 0.66
C VAL A 38 0.52 6.75 -0.15
N LEU A 39 1.29 5.68 -0.34
CA LEU A 39 0.88 4.54 -1.15
C LEU A 39 0.15 3.50 -0.32
N TYR A 40 0.66 3.18 0.87
CA TYR A 40 0.11 2.11 1.69
C TYR A 40 0.35 2.36 3.18
N VAL A 41 -0.60 1.96 4.02
CA VAL A 41 -0.49 1.94 5.48
C VAL A 41 -0.75 0.53 5.95
N GLY A 42 0.06 0.02 6.88
CA GLY A 42 -0.20 -1.29 7.47
C GLY A 42 0.35 -1.45 8.87
N LYS A 43 -0.12 -2.50 9.56
CA LYS A 43 0.41 -2.94 10.85
C LYS A 43 1.25 -4.22 10.75
N ALA A 44 2.16 -4.43 11.69
CA ALA A 44 2.96 -5.65 11.78
C ALA A 44 3.30 -6.02 13.22
N LYS A 45 3.36 -7.32 13.55
CA LYS A 45 4.01 -7.85 14.77
C LYS A 45 5.54 -7.79 14.68
N GLU A 46 6.06 -7.78 13.46
CA GLU A 46 7.48 -7.64 13.17
C GLU A 46 7.63 -6.76 11.92
N LEU A 47 8.02 -5.50 12.14
CA LEU A 47 8.05 -4.45 11.11
C LEU A 47 9.06 -4.75 10.01
N ARG A 48 10.29 -5.17 10.36
CA ARG A 48 11.38 -5.33 9.37
C ARG A 48 11.00 -6.35 8.31
N GLY A 49 10.56 -7.53 8.72
CA GLY A 49 10.18 -8.63 7.83
C GLY A 49 8.95 -8.29 7.01
N ARG A 50 7.93 -7.67 7.61
CA ARG A 50 6.73 -7.24 6.87
C ARG A 50 7.06 -6.22 5.80
N VAL A 51 7.83 -5.19 6.14
CA VAL A 51 8.23 -4.14 5.21
C VAL A 51 9.16 -4.69 4.13
N LYS A 52 10.18 -5.47 4.47
CA LYS A 52 11.04 -6.12 3.47
C LYS A 52 10.25 -6.99 2.50
N GLY A 53 9.24 -7.72 2.98
CA GLY A 53 8.37 -8.52 2.11
C GLY A 53 7.63 -7.68 1.07
N HIS A 54 7.08 -6.54 1.48
CA HIS A 54 6.43 -5.60 0.57
C HIS A 54 7.40 -5.07 -0.51
N PHE A 55 8.58 -4.61 -0.11
CA PHE A 55 9.58 -4.07 -1.03
C PHE A 55 10.25 -5.13 -1.92
N ALA A 56 10.27 -6.39 -1.48
CA ALA A 56 10.75 -7.53 -2.26
C ALA A 56 9.67 -8.12 -3.20
N GLY A 57 8.42 -7.64 -3.13
CA GLY A 57 7.33 -8.14 -3.96
C GLY A 57 6.89 -9.56 -3.62
N THR A 58 7.00 -9.97 -2.35
CA THR A 58 6.55 -11.30 -1.88
C THR A 58 5.16 -11.27 -1.25
N THR A 59 4.47 -10.13 -1.30
CA THR A 59 3.14 -9.91 -0.73
C THR A 59 2.07 -9.75 -1.83
N SER A 60 0.82 -9.51 -1.42
CA SER A 60 -0.28 -9.18 -2.34
C SER A 60 -0.07 -7.87 -3.11
N LEU A 61 0.93 -7.07 -2.76
CA LEU A 61 1.31 -5.79 -3.42
C LEU A 61 2.49 -5.95 -4.40
N LYS A 62 2.83 -7.19 -4.79
CA LYS A 62 4.00 -7.48 -5.64
C LYS A 62 4.03 -6.74 -6.98
N ASP A 63 2.86 -6.57 -7.59
CA ASP A 63 2.62 -5.89 -8.85
C ASP A 63 2.97 -4.39 -8.78
N VAL A 64 2.91 -3.78 -7.59
CA VAL A 64 3.19 -2.35 -7.38
C VAL A 64 4.41 -2.07 -6.51
N ALA A 65 5.12 -3.12 -6.08
CA ALA A 65 6.30 -2.98 -5.23
C ALA A 65 7.41 -2.10 -5.86
N HIS A 66 7.40 -1.96 -7.19
CA HIS A 66 8.28 -1.07 -7.93
C HIS A 66 8.04 0.43 -7.62
N ASN A 67 6.86 0.79 -7.13
CA ASN A 67 6.50 2.15 -6.75
C ASN A 67 6.94 2.52 -5.33
N PHE A 68 7.40 1.55 -4.51
CA PHE A 68 7.78 1.79 -3.13
C PHE A 68 9.17 2.40 -3.02
N TYR A 69 9.25 3.57 -2.38
CA TYR A 69 10.48 4.34 -2.28
C TYR A 69 11.00 4.42 -0.84
N GLU A 70 10.12 4.82 0.08
CA GLU A 70 10.42 5.09 1.48
C GLU A 70 9.37 4.48 2.40
N VAL A 71 9.76 4.20 3.64
CA VAL A 71 8.85 3.75 4.69
C VAL A 71 9.11 4.55 5.97
N SER A 72 8.06 5.08 6.56
CA SER A 72 8.09 5.68 7.90
C SER A 72 7.16 4.93 8.85
N GLY A 73 7.34 5.08 10.15
CA GLY A 73 6.44 4.44 11.10
C GLY A 73 6.74 4.72 12.56
N PHE A 74 5.98 4.06 13.42
CA PHE A 74 6.11 4.11 14.87
C PHE A 74 5.83 2.75 15.51
N PHE A 75 6.36 2.54 16.71
CA PHE A 75 6.15 1.30 17.46
C PHE A 75 4.84 1.35 18.23
N CYS A 76 4.15 0.22 18.27
CA CYS A 76 2.94 0.02 19.05
C CYS A 76 2.83 -1.47 19.29
N ASP A 77 2.94 -1.88 20.56
CA ASP A 77 3.05 -3.30 20.91
C ASP A 77 1.68 -3.95 21.05
N ASP A 78 0.70 -3.20 21.56
CA ASP A 78 -0.68 -3.66 21.67
C ASP A 78 -1.30 -3.93 20.29
N GLU A 79 -1.98 -5.06 20.16
CA GLU A 79 -2.58 -5.49 18.89
C GLU A 79 -3.86 -4.73 18.55
N THR A 80 -4.65 -4.40 19.58
CA THR A 80 -5.90 -3.67 19.44
C THR A 80 -5.63 -2.21 19.09
N GLU A 81 -4.69 -1.55 19.77
CA GLU A 81 -4.27 -0.20 19.43
C GLU A 81 -3.72 -0.11 18.01
N ARG A 82 -2.87 -1.06 17.58
CA ARG A 82 -2.40 -1.09 16.19
C ARG A 82 -3.54 -1.21 15.18
N ASP A 83 -4.55 -2.02 15.47
CA ASP A 83 -5.71 -2.15 14.58
C ASP A 83 -6.50 -0.85 14.46
N ILE A 84 -6.67 -0.16 15.58
CA ILE A 84 -7.33 1.15 15.66
C ILE A 84 -6.50 2.19 14.89
N TYR A 85 -5.19 2.28 15.14
CA TYR A 85 -4.30 3.22 14.44
C TYR A 85 -4.28 2.96 12.94
N GLU A 86 -4.13 1.70 12.50
CA GLU A 86 -4.15 1.36 11.08
C GLU A 86 -5.45 1.83 10.42
N THR A 87 -6.60 1.49 11.02
CA THR A 87 -7.91 1.89 10.51
C THR A 87 -8.06 3.41 10.45
N TYR A 88 -7.65 4.11 11.51
CA TYR A 88 -7.75 5.56 11.60
C TYR A 88 -6.87 6.26 10.57
N ILE A 89 -5.59 5.84 10.47
CA ILE A 89 -4.60 6.44 9.56
C ILE A 89 -4.99 6.20 8.10
N ILE A 90 -5.46 5.00 7.73
CA ILE A 90 -5.97 4.71 6.38
C ILE A 90 -7.06 5.72 5.98
N ASN A 91 -8.02 5.98 6.87
CA ASN A 91 -9.16 6.83 6.54
C ASN A 91 -8.85 8.34 6.57
N ILE A 92 -7.75 8.74 7.21
CA ILE A 92 -7.25 10.13 7.21
C ILE A 92 -6.31 10.38 6.03
N LEU A 93 -5.30 9.54 5.83
CA LEU A 93 -4.28 9.74 4.80
C LEU A 93 -4.70 9.27 3.42
N LYS A 94 -5.71 8.40 3.34
CA LYS A 94 -6.28 7.88 2.09
C LYS A 94 -5.22 7.27 1.15
N PRO A 95 -4.40 6.31 1.63
CA PRO A 95 -3.40 5.62 0.81
C PRO A 95 -4.00 5.04 -0.47
N LYS A 96 -3.28 5.19 -1.58
CA LYS A 96 -3.80 4.77 -2.90
C LYS A 96 -4.03 3.26 -3.01
N LEU A 97 -3.27 2.44 -2.27
CA LEU A 97 -3.23 0.99 -2.44
C LEU A 97 -3.97 0.17 -1.37
N ASN A 98 -4.38 0.76 -0.24
CA ASN A 98 -5.16 0.05 0.76
C ASN A 98 -6.58 -0.18 0.24
N ILE A 99 -6.99 -1.44 0.06
CA ILE A 99 -8.38 -1.79 -0.24
C ILE A 99 -9.15 -2.04 1.06
N GLU A 100 -8.57 -2.83 1.96
CA GLU A 100 -9.17 -3.14 3.25
C GLU A 100 -9.18 -1.91 4.14
N LYS A 101 -10.28 -1.74 4.90
CA LYS A 101 -10.50 -0.65 5.87
C LYS A 101 -10.54 0.77 5.27
N ALA A 102 -10.52 0.92 3.93
CA ALA A 102 -10.76 2.18 3.26
C ALA A 102 -12.27 2.49 3.22
N TYR A 103 -12.78 3.13 4.28
CA TYR A 103 -14.21 3.42 4.46
C TYR A 103 -14.62 4.81 3.95
N THR A 104 -13.69 5.77 3.92
CA THR A 104 -13.97 7.19 3.63
C THR A 104 -13.64 7.63 2.20
N TYR A 105 -13.11 6.72 1.36
CA TYR A 105 -12.65 7.05 0.01
C TYR A 105 -12.61 5.81 -0.90
N LYS A 106 -12.58 6.04 -2.22
CA LYS A 106 -12.30 5.01 -3.22
C LYS A 106 -10.80 4.95 -3.47
N THR A 107 -10.29 3.75 -3.62
CA THR A 107 -8.85 3.49 -3.69
C THR A 107 -8.44 3.43 -5.15
N SER A 108 -7.21 3.86 -5.43
CA SER A 108 -6.63 3.89 -6.78
C SER A 108 -5.79 2.65 -7.07
N ARG A 109 -6.00 1.57 -6.31
CA ARG A 109 -5.20 0.34 -6.37
C ARG A 109 -5.23 -0.31 -7.76
N PHE A 110 -6.35 -0.16 -8.46
CA PHE A 110 -6.57 -0.73 -9.79
C PHE A 110 -6.44 0.31 -10.91
N ASP A 111 -5.96 1.52 -10.60
CA ASP A 111 -5.70 2.53 -11.60
C ASP A 111 -4.45 2.15 -12.41
N ASP A 112 -4.49 2.38 -13.72
CA ASP A 112 -3.41 2.01 -14.66
C ASP A 112 -2.04 2.62 -14.30
N VAL A 113 -2.06 3.70 -13.52
CA VAL A 113 -0.88 4.40 -12.98
C VAL A 113 0.03 3.46 -12.18
N PHE A 114 -0.53 2.44 -11.52
CA PHE A 114 0.23 1.51 -10.70
C PHE A 114 0.53 0.17 -11.39
N LEU A 115 -0.05 -0.08 -12.57
CA LEU A 115 0.18 -1.33 -13.29
C LEU A 115 1.62 -1.39 -13.83
N SER A 116 2.28 -2.54 -13.68
CA SER A 116 3.53 -2.79 -14.41
C SER A 116 3.28 -2.76 -15.92
N GLU A 117 4.30 -2.46 -16.71
CA GLU A 117 4.20 -2.48 -18.18
C GLU A 117 3.66 -3.82 -18.70
N GLU A 118 4.07 -4.93 -18.09
CA GLU A 118 3.54 -6.27 -18.41
C GLU A 118 2.04 -6.41 -18.12
N ALA A 119 1.56 -5.84 -17.01
CA ALA A 119 0.15 -5.86 -16.65
C ALA A 119 -0.68 -4.94 -17.55
N LYS A 120 -0.15 -3.76 -17.90
CA LYS A 120 -0.76 -2.87 -18.91
C LYS A 120 -0.92 -3.61 -20.24
N GLN A 121 0.11 -4.33 -20.67
CA GLN A 121 0.08 -5.06 -21.93
C GLN A 121 -0.95 -6.20 -21.94
N ARG A 122 -1.07 -6.95 -20.83
CA ARG A 122 -2.11 -7.99 -20.69
C ARG A 122 -3.53 -7.41 -20.69
N SER A 123 -3.74 -6.27 -20.04
CA SER A 123 -5.03 -5.57 -20.07
C SER A 123 -5.37 -5.09 -21.47
N LEU A 124 -4.40 -4.51 -22.19
CA LEU A 124 -4.53 -4.11 -23.60
C LEU A 124 -4.84 -5.30 -24.51
N GLU A 125 -4.15 -6.43 -24.35
CA GLU A 125 -4.44 -7.66 -25.11
C GLU A 125 -5.83 -8.21 -24.81
N LYS A 126 -6.27 -8.16 -23.54
CA LYS A 126 -7.60 -8.61 -23.15
C LYS A 126 -8.69 -7.71 -23.76
N LEU A 127 -8.48 -6.40 -23.79
CA LEU A 127 -9.38 -5.45 -24.44
C LEU A 127 -9.47 -5.70 -25.95
N LYS A 128 -8.33 -5.89 -26.62
CA LYS A 128 -8.31 -6.24 -28.05
C LYS A 128 -9.10 -7.52 -28.35
N ARG A 129 -8.95 -8.57 -27.53
CA ARG A 129 -9.70 -9.82 -27.71
C ARG A 129 -11.21 -9.64 -27.51
N ILE A 130 -11.62 -8.76 -26.59
CA ILE A 130 -13.03 -8.45 -26.37
C ILE A 130 -13.59 -7.69 -27.58
N ASP A 131 -12.85 -6.70 -28.07
CA ASP A 131 -13.20 -5.90 -29.26
C ASP A 131 -13.34 -6.80 -30.51
N GLU A 132 -12.34 -7.65 -30.76
CA GLU A 132 -12.37 -8.66 -31.83
C GLU A 132 -13.55 -9.63 -31.71
N SER A 133 -13.91 -10.01 -30.47
CA SER A 133 -15.08 -10.85 -30.23
C SER A 133 -16.38 -10.09 -30.51
N MET A 134 -16.48 -8.83 -30.11
CA MET A 134 -17.67 -7.99 -30.35
C MET A 134 -17.90 -7.76 -31.85
N ASP A 135 -16.83 -7.47 -32.61
CA ASP A 135 -16.86 -7.34 -34.07
C ASP A 135 -17.32 -8.64 -34.74
N GLN A 136 -16.86 -9.79 -34.24
CA GLN A 136 -17.25 -11.11 -34.76
C GLN A 136 -18.74 -11.43 -34.51
N PHE A 137 -19.34 -10.88 -33.45
CA PHE A 137 -20.76 -11.05 -33.13
C PHE A 137 -21.67 -9.91 -33.66
N GLY A 138 -21.10 -8.89 -34.33
CA GLY A 138 -21.86 -7.82 -34.99
C GLY A 138 -22.67 -6.93 -34.06
N LEU A 139 -22.18 -6.70 -32.83
CA LEU A 139 -22.78 -5.80 -31.83
C LEU A 139 -22.16 -4.40 -31.87
#